data_AF-A0A150VJN7-F1
#
_entry.id   AF-A0A150VJN7-F1
#
_cell.length_a   1.000
_cell.length_b   1.000
_cell.length_c   1.000
_cell.angle_alpha   90.00
_cell.angle_beta   90.00
_cell.angle_gamma   90.00
#
_symmetry.space_group_name_H-M   'P 1'
#
loop_
_entity.id
_entity.type
_entity.pdbx_description
1 polymer ?
#
loop_
_entity_poly.entity_id
_entity_poly.type
_entity_poly.pdbx_seq_one_letter_code
_entity_poly.pdbx_strand_id
1 'polypeptide(L)'
;MPPKSATGPFATFLIIGPTCFFLGILFANFPYDYHVLWATPPIDPLNPDIDPRSPYFAIQETHLKFLYASPPLIGRILHLAIGTGLLGFMLKLYRPSDANLLFDGASLVLYMCGITVYIANIVRGLRTAAAGAYDGPPSSNGVDVAGGAESGGDYIGREDSLRVLAASHTILALVLVGVLVLQAGQWYAQRKEAEEIAEMDKVQEERRRAKGAAGKEGAGTTGGSGSGGSAVGQGKKKQ
;
A
#
# COMPACT_ATOMS: atom_id res chain seq x y z
N MET A 1 24.70 -20.02 -0.82
CA MET A 1 23.56 -19.15 -1.20
C MET A 1 23.78 -17.82 -0.51
N PRO A 2 23.81 -16.69 -1.22
CA PRO A 2 23.84 -15.38 -0.57
C PRO A 2 22.55 -15.21 0.26
N PRO A 3 22.62 -14.55 1.42
CA PRO A 3 21.44 -14.28 2.24
C PRO A 3 20.44 -13.47 1.39
N LYS A 4 19.20 -13.97 1.28
CA LYS A 4 18.09 -13.22 0.68
C LYS A 4 17.94 -11.94 1.52
N SER A 5 18.42 -10.81 1.00
CA SER A 5 18.24 -9.51 1.65
C SER A 5 16.74 -9.24 1.73
N ALA A 6 16.20 -9.23 2.95
CA ALA A 6 14.81 -8.88 3.22
C ALA A 6 14.46 -7.57 2.48
N THR A 7 13.32 -7.57 1.80
CA THR A 7 12.75 -6.38 1.17
C THR A 7 12.76 -5.24 2.18
N GLY A 8 13.48 -4.15 1.87
CA GLY A 8 13.83 -3.13 2.85
C GLY A 8 12.60 -2.47 3.49
N PRO A 9 12.53 -2.36 4.84
CA PRO A 9 11.45 -1.66 5.56
C PRO A 9 11.20 -0.22 5.04
N PHE A 10 12.25 0.38 4.49
CA PHE A 10 12.27 1.73 3.97
C PHE A 10 11.30 1.96 2.80
N ALA A 11 11.25 1.04 1.82
CA ALA A 11 10.37 1.21 0.66
C ALA A 11 8.89 1.12 1.05
N THR A 12 8.55 0.24 1.99
CA THR A 12 7.19 0.16 2.57
C THR A 12 6.83 1.45 3.30
N PHE A 13 7.76 2.06 4.04
CA PHE A 13 7.52 3.35 4.71
C PHE A 13 7.27 4.49 3.71
N LEU A 14 8.00 4.51 2.59
CA LEU A 14 7.79 5.46 1.50
C LEU A 14 6.42 5.32 0.82
N ILE A 15 5.75 4.17 0.93
CA ILE A 15 4.38 3.96 0.44
C ILE A 15 3.36 4.37 1.51
N ILE A 16 3.51 3.85 2.73
CA ILE A 16 2.54 4.05 3.81
C ILE A 16 2.45 5.52 4.22
N GLY A 17 3.59 6.21 4.37
CA GLY A 17 3.63 7.61 4.82
C GLY A 17 2.79 8.54 3.94
N PRO A 18 3.07 8.62 2.62
CA PRO A 18 2.27 9.42 1.70
C PRO A 18 0.81 8.97 1.56
N THR A 19 0.54 7.66 1.64
CA THR A 19 -0.83 7.12 1.57
C THR A 19 -1.66 7.59 2.77
N CYS A 20 -1.10 7.52 3.98
CA CYS A 20 -1.74 8.04 5.20
C CYS A 20 -1.88 9.56 5.17
N PHE A 21 -0.88 10.29 4.69
CA PHE A 21 -0.97 11.75 4.51
C PHE A 21 -2.12 12.14 3.59
N PHE A 22 -2.26 11.46 2.45
CA PHE A 22 -3.33 11.75 1.50
C PHE A 22 -4.71 11.36 2.06
N LEU A 23 -4.82 10.22 2.76
CA LEU A 23 -6.03 9.87 3.50
C LEU A 23 -6.40 10.92 4.54
N GLY A 24 -5.42 11.52 5.23
CA GLY A 24 -5.66 12.64 6.15
C GLY A 24 -6.28 13.86 5.47
N ILE A 25 -5.84 14.20 4.25
CA ILE A 25 -6.45 15.27 3.44
C ILE A 25 -7.89 14.91 3.06
N LEU A 26 -8.15 13.69 2.62
CA LEU A 26 -9.50 13.23 2.28
C LEU A 26 -10.42 13.23 3.51
N PHE A 27 -9.90 12.83 4.67
CA PHE A 27 -10.63 12.90 5.93
C PHE A 27 -10.98 14.34 6.32
N ALA A 28 -10.09 15.31 6.07
CA ALA A 28 -10.38 16.73 6.28
C ALA A 28 -11.48 17.27 5.35
N ASN A 29 -11.67 16.67 4.16
CA ASN A 29 -12.76 17.00 3.24
C ASN A 29 -14.10 16.31 3.61
N PHE A 30 -14.05 15.22 4.39
CA PHE A 30 -15.23 14.42 4.70
C PHE A 30 -16.42 15.18 5.32
N PRO A 31 -16.24 16.13 6.25
CA PRO A 31 -17.36 16.90 6.82
C PRO A 31 -18.16 17.70 5.77
N TYR A 32 -17.48 18.14 4.71
CA TYR A 32 -18.08 18.89 3.60
C TYR A 32 -18.84 17.97 2.64
N ASP A 33 -18.34 16.76 2.43
CA ASP A 33 -18.91 15.78 1.51
C ASP A 33 -20.07 14.97 2.12
N TYR A 34 -20.10 14.83 3.46
CA TYR A 34 -21.04 13.96 4.16
C TYR A 34 -22.51 14.29 3.88
N HIS A 35 -22.90 15.56 4.01
CA HIS A 35 -24.28 15.99 3.81
C HIS A 35 -24.70 16.06 2.33
N VAL A 36 -23.71 16.08 1.43
CA VAL A 36 -23.94 16.06 -0.01
C VAL A 36 -24.27 14.64 -0.50
N LEU A 37 -23.64 13.63 0.12
CA LEU A 37 -23.77 12.23 -0.30
C LEU A 37 -24.70 11.38 0.58
N TRP A 38 -24.58 11.48 1.91
CA TRP A 38 -25.11 10.47 2.84
C TRP A 38 -26.28 10.96 3.69
N ALA A 39 -26.44 12.26 3.88
CA ALA A 39 -27.53 12.82 4.67
C ALA A 39 -28.56 13.55 3.81
N THR A 40 -29.83 13.45 4.19
CA THR A 40 -30.90 14.35 3.73
C THR A 40 -31.39 15.13 4.94
N PRO A 41 -31.09 16.43 5.03
CA PRO A 41 -31.65 17.29 6.07
C PRO A 41 -33.19 17.29 5.99
N PRO A 42 -33.90 17.47 7.12
CA PRO A 42 -35.35 17.63 7.11
C PRO A 42 -35.78 18.79 6.21
N ILE A 43 -36.91 18.63 5.51
CA ILE A 43 -37.50 19.68 4.69
C ILE A 43 -37.91 20.84 5.59
N ASP A 44 -37.50 22.06 5.21
CA ASP A 44 -37.93 23.28 5.89
C ASP A 44 -39.43 23.49 5.65
N PRO A 45 -40.28 23.48 6.69
CA PRO A 45 -41.72 23.70 6.54
C PRO A 45 -42.06 25.07 5.94
N LEU A 46 -41.14 26.04 6.04
CA LEU A 46 -41.31 27.39 5.53
C LEU A 46 -40.98 27.48 4.02
N ASN A 47 -40.18 26.55 3.49
CA ASN A 47 -39.74 26.52 2.09
C ASN A 47 -39.69 25.08 1.54
N PRO A 48 -40.84 24.43 1.32
CA PRO A 48 -40.90 23.01 0.94
C PRO A 48 -40.34 22.71 -0.46
N ASP A 49 -40.25 23.71 -1.33
CA ASP A 49 -39.81 23.56 -2.72
C ASP A 49 -38.29 23.63 -2.91
N ILE A 50 -37.53 23.98 -1.88
CA ILE A 50 -36.06 24.12 -1.93
C ILE A 50 -35.42 22.79 -1.51
N ASP A 51 -34.42 22.29 -2.27
CA ASP A 51 -33.65 21.11 -1.85
C ASP A 51 -33.02 21.37 -0.47
N PRO A 52 -33.35 20.56 0.57
CA PRO A 52 -32.76 20.69 1.90
C PRO A 52 -31.22 20.63 1.91
N ARG A 53 -30.60 20.09 0.85
CA ARG A 53 -29.13 20.02 0.70
C ARG A 53 -28.49 21.27 0.12
N SER A 54 -29.25 22.21 -0.43
CA SER A 54 -28.76 23.46 -1.02
C SER A 54 -27.69 24.19 -0.18
N PRO A 55 -27.87 24.42 1.15
CA PRO A 55 -26.86 25.09 1.97
C PRO A 55 -25.55 24.29 2.07
N TYR A 56 -25.62 22.95 2.07
CA TYR A 56 -24.43 22.10 2.16
C TYR A 56 -23.63 22.11 0.86
N PHE A 57 -24.30 22.18 -0.29
CA PHE A 57 -23.63 22.41 -1.57
C PHE A 57 -22.87 23.74 -1.60
N ALA A 58 -23.46 24.82 -1.05
CA ALA A 58 -22.80 26.11 -0.98
C ALA A 58 -21.56 26.09 -0.06
N ILE A 59 -21.66 25.42 1.09
CA ILE A 59 -20.53 25.25 2.03
C ILE A 59 -19.39 24.46 1.36
N GLN A 60 -19.72 23.34 0.71
CA GLN A 60 -18.76 22.51 0.00
C GLN A 60 -18.08 23.29 -1.14
N GLU A 61 -18.86 23.98 -1.97
CA GLU A 61 -18.34 24.78 -3.08
C GLU A 61 -17.43 25.92 -2.59
N THR A 62 -17.78 26.57 -1.48
CA THR A 62 -16.95 27.61 -0.87
C THR A 62 -15.60 27.04 -0.41
N HIS A 63 -15.61 25.87 0.23
CA HIS A 63 -14.40 25.15 0.64
C HIS A 63 -13.52 24.76 -0.56
N LEU A 64 -14.13 24.25 -1.63
CA LEU A 64 -13.45 23.90 -2.88
C LEU A 64 -12.79 25.11 -3.54
N LYS A 65 -13.52 26.24 -3.63
CA LYS A 65 -12.97 27.51 -4.14
C LYS A 65 -11.81 28.01 -3.29
N PHE A 66 -11.92 27.89 -1.97
CA PHE A 66 -10.84 28.23 -1.04
C PHE A 66 -9.60 27.35 -1.26
N LEU A 67 -9.78 26.04 -1.40
CA LEU A 67 -8.73 25.08 -1.73
C LEU A 67 -8.04 25.40 -3.07
N TYR A 68 -8.81 25.80 -4.08
CA TYR A 68 -8.23 26.18 -5.38
C TYR A 68 -7.47 27.51 -5.32
N ALA A 69 -7.99 28.49 -4.59
CA ALA A 69 -7.35 29.80 -4.39
C ALA A 69 -6.13 29.74 -3.45
N SER A 70 -5.94 28.61 -2.76
CA SER A 70 -4.83 28.39 -1.85
C SER A 70 -3.48 28.49 -2.56
N PRO A 71 -2.39 28.90 -1.88
CA PRO A 71 -1.07 28.97 -2.47
C PRO A 71 -0.67 27.65 -3.16
N PRO A 72 -0.02 27.70 -4.34
CA PRO A 72 0.31 26.51 -5.13
C PRO A 72 1.27 25.54 -4.41
N LEU A 73 1.87 25.98 -3.29
CA LEU A 73 2.69 25.17 -2.42
C LEU A 73 1.95 23.92 -1.92
N ILE A 74 0.67 24.06 -1.53
CA ILE A 74 -0.14 22.96 -0.98
C ILE A 74 -0.32 21.86 -2.03
N GLY A 75 -0.67 22.26 -3.26
CA GLY A 75 -0.74 21.34 -4.39
C GLY A 75 0.60 20.65 -4.66
N ARG A 76 1.72 21.38 -4.63
CA ARG A 76 3.05 20.78 -4.87
C ARG A 76 3.43 19.75 -3.81
N ILE A 77 3.12 19.99 -2.54
CA ILE A 77 3.35 19.03 -1.45
C ILE A 77 2.55 17.74 -1.69
N LEU A 78 1.29 17.86 -2.11
CA LEU A 78 0.47 16.69 -2.45
C LEU A 78 1.07 15.88 -3.61
N HIS A 79 1.47 16.53 -4.70
CA HIS A 79 2.11 15.84 -5.82
C HIS A 79 3.46 15.21 -5.42
N LEU A 80 4.23 15.86 -4.54
CA LEU A 80 5.47 15.29 -4.00
C LEU A 80 5.18 14.03 -3.16
N ALA A 81 4.13 14.05 -2.33
CA ALA A 81 3.70 12.88 -1.58
C ALA A 81 3.29 11.74 -2.52
N ILE A 82 2.47 12.02 -3.55
CA ILE A 82 2.07 11.03 -4.56
C ILE A 82 3.31 10.46 -5.28
N GLY A 83 4.23 11.33 -5.69
CA GLY A 83 5.49 10.91 -6.32
C GLY A 83 6.37 10.06 -5.40
N THR A 84 6.39 10.35 -4.10
CA THR A 84 7.13 9.58 -3.09
C THR A 84 6.52 8.18 -2.91
N GLY A 85 5.19 8.08 -2.88
CA GLY A 85 4.49 6.79 -2.84
C GLY A 85 4.78 5.95 -4.09
N LEU A 86 4.75 6.56 -5.27
CA LEU A 86 5.10 5.91 -6.52
C LEU A 86 6.56 5.43 -6.53
N LEU A 87 7.48 6.25 -6.05
CA LEU A 87 8.90 5.88 -5.91
C LEU A 87 9.06 4.66 -4.99
N GLY A 88 8.31 4.59 -3.88
CA GLY A 88 8.29 3.44 -2.99
C GLY A 88 7.92 2.14 -3.71
N PHE A 89 6.89 2.17 -4.56
CA PHE A 89 6.51 1.01 -5.39
C PHE A 89 7.59 0.64 -6.41
N MET A 90 8.20 1.63 -7.07
CA MET A 90 9.29 1.38 -8.03
C MET A 90 10.50 0.73 -7.37
N LEU A 91 10.86 1.17 -6.15
CA LEU A 91 11.94 0.57 -5.37
C LEU A 91 11.63 -0.88 -4.97
N LYS A 92 10.37 -1.19 -4.67
CA LYS A 92 9.94 -2.57 -4.37
C LYS A 92 9.96 -3.48 -5.60
N LEU A 93 9.54 -2.98 -6.77
CA LEU A 93 9.53 -3.77 -8.01
C LEU A 93 10.94 -4.15 -8.51
N TYR A 94 11.98 -3.38 -8.13
CA TYR A 94 13.35 -3.64 -8.57
C TYR A 94 13.98 -4.92 -7.98
N ARG A 95 13.42 -5.48 -6.90
CA ARG A 95 13.87 -6.73 -6.26
C ARG A 95 12.72 -7.74 -6.16
N PRO A 96 12.43 -8.49 -7.23
CA PRO A 96 11.29 -9.41 -7.25
C PRO A 96 11.53 -10.64 -6.34
N SER A 97 10.58 -10.89 -5.44
CA SER A 97 10.27 -12.22 -4.92
C SER A 97 8.84 -12.57 -5.35
N ASP A 98 8.52 -13.84 -5.58
CA ASP A 98 7.23 -14.25 -6.17
C ASP A 98 6.02 -13.79 -5.35
N ALA A 99 6.11 -13.82 -4.01
CA ALA A 99 5.08 -13.31 -3.12
C ALA A 99 4.99 -11.77 -3.12
N ASN A 100 6.13 -11.08 -3.22
CA ASN A 100 6.12 -9.62 -3.36
C ASN A 100 5.45 -9.18 -4.65
N LEU A 101 5.62 -9.93 -5.75
CA LEU A 101 5.11 -9.51 -7.05
C LEU A 101 3.57 -9.43 -7.09
N LEU A 102 2.87 -10.36 -6.43
CA LEU A 102 1.41 -10.33 -6.35
C LEU A 102 0.91 -9.15 -5.51
N PHE A 103 1.43 -8.97 -4.29
CA PHE A 103 0.97 -7.92 -3.38
C PHE A 103 1.44 -6.52 -3.79
N ASP A 104 2.70 -6.36 -4.20
CA ASP A 104 3.26 -5.09 -4.68
C ASP A 104 2.70 -4.73 -6.07
N GLY A 105 2.47 -5.70 -6.94
CA GLY A 105 1.84 -5.49 -8.24
C GLY A 105 0.38 -5.05 -8.11
N ALA A 106 -0.43 -5.75 -7.30
CA ALA A 106 -1.82 -5.38 -7.06
C ALA A 106 -1.93 -4.01 -6.41
N SER A 107 -1.09 -3.71 -5.41
CA SER A 107 -1.11 -2.40 -4.75
C SER A 107 -0.60 -1.27 -5.66
N LEU A 108 0.34 -1.52 -6.58
CA LEU A 108 0.74 -0.56 -7.60
C LEU A 108 -0.40 -0.25 -8.58
N VAL A 109 -1.11 -1.26 -9.08
CA VAL A 109 -2.27 -1.06 -9.97
C VAL A 109 -3.36 -0.28 -9.25
N LEU A 110 -3.65 -0.64 -8.01
CA LEU A 110 -4.64 0.07 -7.19
C LEU A 110 -4.22 1.52 -6.93
N TYR A 111 -2.93 1.77 -6.68
CA TYR A 111 -2.39 3.11 -6.52
C TYR A 111 -2.49 3.94 -7.81
N MET A 112 -2.22 3.33 -8.98
CA MET A 112 -2.39 3.98 -10.29
C MET A 112 -3.85 4.32 -10.60
N CYS A 113 -4.79 3.45 -10.20
CA CYS A 113 -6.21 3.76 -10.25
C CYS A 113 -6.52 5.02 -9.41
N GLY A 114 -5.98 5.10 -8.19
CA GLY A 114 -6.11 6.27 -7.33
C GLY A 114 -5.55 7.56 -7.96
N ILE A 115 -4.37 7.49 -8.57
CA ILE A 115 -3.79 8.63 -9.31
C ILE A 115 -4.70 9.07 -10.46
N THR A 116 -5.27 8.10 -11.18
CA THR A 116 -6.18 8.38 -12.31
C THR A 116 -7.44 9.11 -11.82
N VAL A 117 -8.10 8.63 -10.77
CA VAL A 117 -9.26 9.30 -10.16
C VAL A 117 -8.90 10.70 -9.66
N TYR A 118 -7.73 10.86 -9.04
CA TYR A 118 -7.26 12.17 -8.58
C TYR A 118 -7.09 13.17 -9.73
N ILE A 119 -6.38 12.79 -10.81
CA ILE A 119 -6.13 13.69 -11.93
C ILE A 119 -7.40 13.92 -12.75
N ALA A 120 -8.11 12.86 -13.10
CA ALA A 120 -9.26 12.91 -14.00
C ALA A 120 -10.49 13.54 -13.34
N ASN A 121 -10.72 13.31 -12.05
CA ASN A 121 -11.95 13.73 -11.39
C ASN A 121 -11.70 14.88 -10.42
N ILE A 122 -10.74 14.75 -9.50
CA ILE A 122 -10.55 15.74 -8.42
C ILE A 122 -9.93 17.03 -8.96
N VAL A 123 -8.81 16.95 -9.67
CA VAL A 123 -8.11 18.14 -10.19
C VAL A 123 -8.98 18.89 -11.21
N ARG A 124 -9.70 18.15 -12.07
CA ARG A 124 -10.61 18.75 -13.05
C ARG A 124 -11.85 19.33 -12.37
N GLY A 125 -12.49 18.59 -11.47
CA GLY A 125 -13.65 19.05 -10.72
C GLY A 125 -13.36 20.31 -9.90
N LEU A 126 -12.19 20.39 -9.27
CA LEU A 126 -11.76 21.58 -8.55
C LEU A 126 -11.60 22.81 -9.47
N ARG A 127 -11.04 22.63 -10.67
CA ARG A 127 -10.95 23.72 -11.67
C ARG A 127 -12.32 24.16 -12.15
N THR A 128 -13.22 23.22 -12.42
CA THR A 128 -14.60 23.52 -12.85
C THR A 128 -15.36 24.27 -11.75
N ALA A 129 -15.27 23.81 -10.50
CA ALA A 129 -15.92 24.44 -9.36
C ALA A 129 -15.38 25.86 -9.10
N ALA A 130 -14.07 26.06 -9.26
CA ALA A 130 -13.44 27.37 -9.13
C ALA A 130 -13.84 28.33 -10.26
N ALA A 131 -13.97 27.83 -11.49
CA ALA A 131 -14.38 28.62 -12.64
C ALA A 131 -15.90 28.90 -12.67
N GLY A 132 -16.70 28.19 -11.84
CA GLY A 132 -18.17 28.25 -11.90
C GLY A 132 -18.73 27.70 -13.22
N ALA A 133 -17.95 26.94 -13.97
CA ALA A 133 -18.26 26.51 -15.33
C ALA A 133 -18.97 25.14 -15.35
N TYR A 134 -20.10 25.03 -14.65
CA TYR A 134 -20.85 23.79 -14.52
C TYR A 134 -21.63 23.44 -15.81
N ASP A 135 -22.00 24.43 -16.62
CA ASP A 135 -22.80 24.26 -17.85
C ASP A 135 -21.99 23.85 -19.10
N GLY A 136 -20.82 23.23 -18.91
CA GLY A 136 -19.99 22.75 -20.01
C GLY A 136 -20.60 21.52 -20.71
N PRO A 137 -20.27 21.26 -22.00
CA PRO A 137 -20.68 20.01 -22.64
C PRO A 137 -20.24 18.82 -21.78
N PRO A 138 -21.06 17.74 -21.69
CA PRO A 138 -20.79 16.61 -20.82
C PRO A 138 -19.35 16.16 -21.06
N SER A 139 -18.52 16.22 -20.02
CA SER A 139 -17.15 15.77 -20.13
C SER A 139 -17.18 14.28 -20.45
N SER A 140 -16.94 13.96 -21.72
CA SER A 140 -16.90 12.62 -22.31
C SER A 140 -15.81 11.70 -21.73
N ASN A 141 -15.21 12.09 -20.60
CA ASN A 141 -14.20 11.32 -19.90
C ASN A 141 -14.75 10.84 -18.56
N GLY A 142 -16.03 10.46 -18.53
CA GLY A 142 -16.51 9.44 -17.62
C GLY A 142 -15.68 8.19 -17.88
N VAL A 143 -14.54 8.10 -17.20
CA VAL A 143 -14.06 6.78 -16.80
C VAL A 143 -15.27 6.22 -16.05
N ASP A 144 -15.86 5.15 -16.58
CA ASP A 144 -16.89 4.37 -15.93
C ASP A 144 -16.31 3.83 -14.62
N VAL A 145 -16.22 4.69 -13.61
CA VAL A 145 -15.77 4.32 -12.29
C VAL A 145 -16.90 3.44 -11.76
N ALA A 146 -16.60 2.15 -11.67
CA ALA A 146 -17.46 1.11 -11.14
C ALA A 146 -18.14 1.59 -9.84
N GLY A 147 -19.36 2.11 -9.96
CA GLY A 147 -20.03 2.79 -8.86
C GLY A 147 -21.09 3.80 -9.31
N GLY A 148 -22.10 3.31 -10.03
CA GLY A 148 -23.44 3.90 -10.06
C GLY A 148 -23.55 5.36 -10.46
N ALA A 149 -23.55 5.63 -11.76
CA ALA A 149 -24.22 6.80 -12.31
C ALA A 149 -24.76 6.46 -13.71
N GLU A 150 -25.83 5.68 -13.73
CA GLU A 150 -26.77 5.66 -14.86
C GLU A 150 -27.47 7.02 -14.86
N SER A 151 -26.91 8.02 -15.56
CA SER A 151 -27.69 9.19 -15.94
C SER A 151 -27.26 9.63 -17.32
N GLY A 152 -28.14 9.41 -18.29
CA GLY A 152 -27.90 9.68 -19.69
C GLY A 152 -27.83 11.18 -19.96
N GLY A 153 -26.83 11.59 -20.74
CA GLY A 153 -26.96 12.59 -21.80
C GLY A 153 -27.53 13.98 -21.48
N ASP A 154 -27.62 14.38 -20.23
CA ASP A 154 -28.18 15.67 -19.81
C ASP A 154 -27.10 16.54 -19.17
N TYR A 155 -27.24 17.85 -19.32
CA TYR A 155 -26.29 18.85 -18.81
C TYR A 155 -26.02 18.60 -17.32
N ILE A 156 -24.74 18.48 -16.93
CA ILE A 156 -24.39 18.21 -15.53
C ILE A 156 -24.60 19.49 -14.72
N GLY A 157 -25.67 19.54 -13.93
CA GLY A 157 -25.93 20.66 -13.04
C GLY A 157 -24.82 20.87 -12.00
N ARG A 158 -24.78 22.06 -11.41
CA ARG A 158 -23.83 22.40 -10.31
C ARG A 158 -23.82 21.35 -9.22
N GLU A 159 -24.99 20.94 -8.75
CA GLU A 159 -25.16 20.01 -7.64
C GLU A 159 -24.68 18.61 -7.99
N ASP A 160 -24.93 18.15 -9.22
CA ASP A 160 -24.43 16.85 -9.69
C ASP A 160 -22.91 16.86 -9.85
N SER A 161 -22.34 17.94 -10.38
CA SER A 161 -20.88 18.12 -10.45
C SER A 161 -20.23 18.04 -9.06
N LEU A 162 -20.85 18.70 -8.07
CA LEU A 162 -20.39 18.70 -6.68
C LEU A 162 -20.55 17.32 -6.01
N ARG A 163 -21.63 16.59 -6.30
CA ARG A 163 -21.82 15.19 -5.87
C ARG A 163 -20.77 14.26 -6.46
N VAL A 164 -20.49 14.37 -7.76
CA VAL A 164 -19.46 13.55 -8.44
C VAL A 164 -18.07 13.80 -7.85
N LEU A 165 -17.77 15.05 -7.50
CA LEU A 165 -16.50 15.40 -6.83
C LEU A 165 -16.41 14.79 -5.42
N ALA A 166 -17.47 14.90 -4.62
CA ALA A 166 -17.57 14.27 -3.30
C ALA A 166 -17.42 12.75 -3.37
N ALA A 167 -18.09 12.12 -4.35
CA ALA A 167 -18.00 10.69 -4.59
C ALA A 167 -16.56 10.28 -4.96
N SER A 168 -15.87 11.10 -5.76
CA SER A 168 -14.47 10.87 -6.13
C SER A 168 -13.53 10.90 -4.92
N HIS A 169 -13.75 11.79 -3.94
CA HIS A 169 -13.01 11.76 -2.67
C HIS A 169 -13.22 10.45 -1.91
N THR A 170 -14.47 9.98 -1.83
CA THR A 170 -14.84 8.74 -1.13
C THR A 170 -14.21 7.52 -1.81
N ILE A 171 -14.32 7.42 -3.14
CA ILE A 171 -13.74 6.33 -3.94
C ILE A 171 -12.23 6.32 -3.77
N LEU A 172 -11.59 7.48 -3.84
CA LEU A 172 -10.14 7.57 -3.65
C LEU A 172 -9.72 7.14 -2.24
N ALA A 173 -10.50 7.48 -1.21
CA ALA A 173 -10.23 7.02 0.16
C ALA A 173 -10.30 5.48 0.25
N LEU A 174 -11.32 4.84 -0.35
CA LEU A 174 -11.44 3.39 -0.38
C LEU A 174 -10.26 2.72 -1.10
N VAL A 175 -9.85 3.27 -2.24
CA VAL A 175 -8.69 2.80 -3.02
C VAL A 175 -7.41 2.88 -2.20
N LEU A 176 -7.15 4.01 -1.52
CA LEU A 176 -5.96 4.19 -0.68
C LEU A 176 -5.99 3.30 0.58
N VAL A 177 -7.15 3.08 1.20
CA VAL A 177 -7.30 2.09 2.28
C VAL A 177 -6.99 0.69 1.76
N GLY A 178 -7.46 0.33 0.56
CA GLY A 178 -7.11 -0.93 -0.08
C GLY A 178 -5.60 -1.10 -0.27
N VAL A 179 -4.89 -0.03 -0.63
CA VAL A 179 -3.41 -0.04 -0.69
C VAL A 179 -2.83 -0.34 0.69
N LEU A 180 -3.27 0.31 1.76
CA LEU A 180 -2.79 0.04 3.12
C LEU A 180 -3.05 -1.40 3.56
N VAL A 181 -4.24 -1.94 3.26
CA VAL A 181 -4.59 -3.33 3.57
C VAL A 181 -3.66 -4.31 2.84
N LEU A 182 -3.38 -4.07 1.56
CA LEU A 182 -2.44 -4.92 0.81
C LEU A 182 -1.01 -4.82 1.36
N GLN A 183 -0.56 -3.62 1.75
CA GLN A 183 0.77 -3.44 2.36
C GLN A 183 0.86 -4.14 3.74
N ALA A 184 -0.20 -4.09 4.54
CA ALA A 184 -0.29 -4.83 5.80
C ALA A 184 -0.34 -6.35 5.57
N GLY A 185 -1.07 -6.82 4.55
CA GLY A 185 -1.12 -8.22 4.15
C GLY A 185 0.24 -8.75 3.73
N GLN A 186 1.00 -7.97 2.94
CA GLN A 186 2.37 -8.31 2.58
C GLN A 186 3.29 -8.39 3.81
N TRP A 187 3.18 -7.45 4.74
CA TRP A 187 3.97 -7.49 5.98
C TRP A 187 3.67 -8.75 6.80
N TYR A 188 2.39 -9.13 6.91
CA TYR A 188 1.99 -10.35 7.59
C TYR A 188 2.53 -11.61 6.89
N ALA A 189 2.41 -11.68 5.57
CA ALA A 189 2.92 -12.80 4.77
C ALA A 189 4.45 -12.95 4.91
N GLN A 190 5.19 -11.85 4.82
CA GLN A 190 6.65 -11.83 5.00
C GLN A 190 7.06 -12.24 6.41
N ARG A 191 6.32 -11.81 7.44
CA ARG A 191 6.61 -12.18 8.82
C ARG A 191 6.42 -13.67 9.05
N LYS A 192 5.38 -14.27 8.48
CA LYS A 192 5.14 -15.71 8.55
C LYS A 192 6.22 -16.50 7.81
N GLU A 193 6.60 -16.09 6.59
CA GLU A 193 7.68 -16.72 5.83
C GLU A 193 9.02 -16.67 6.59
N ALA A 194 9.32 -15.54 7.25
CA ALA A 194 10.53 -15.40 8.05
C ALA A 194 10.55 -16.32 9.29
N GLU A 195 9.41 -16.56 9.92
CA GLU A 195 9.27 -17.49 11.05
C GLU A 195 9.51 -18.94 10.61
N GLU A 196 8.91 -19.35 9.48
CA GLU A 196 9.07 -20.69 8.90
C GLU A 196 10.54 -20.95 8.49
N ILE A 197 11.21 -19.98 7.87
CA ILE A 197 12.64 -20.10 7.51
C ILE A 197 13.51 -20.24 8.77
N ALA A 198 13.24 -19.45 9.82
CA ALA A 198 14.01 -19.52 11.06
C ALA A 198 13.87 -20.87 11.78
N GLU A 199 12.70 -21.51 11.70
CA GLU A 199 12.49 -22.86 12.20
C GLU A 199 13.27 -23.89 11.38
N MET A 200 13.21 -23.80 10.04
CA MET A 200 13.96 -24.68 9.16
C MET A 200 15.49 -24.58 9.36
N ASP A 201 16.01 -23.36 9.55
CA ASP A 201 17.43 -23.12 9.78
C ASP A 201 17.90 -23.74 11.11
N LYS A 202 17.09 -23.63 12.19
CA LYS A 202 17.37 -24.29 13.47
C LYS A 202 17.44 -25.81 13.32
N VAL A 203 16.47 -26.42 12.65
CA VAL A 203 16.43 -27.87 12.41
C VAL A 203 17.62 -28.32 11.55
N GLN A 204 18.03 -27.53 10.55
CA GLN A 204 19.21 -27.82 9.74
C GLN A 204 20.50 -27.70 10.54
N GLU A 205 20.64 -26.69 11.41
CA GLU A 205 21.79 -26.57 12.30
C GLU A 205 21.89 -27.76 13.27
N GLU A 206 20.78 -28.16 13.90
CA GLU A 206 20.75 -29.33 14.77
C GLU A 206 21.16 -30.61 14.03
N ARG A 207 20.63 -30.83 12.82
CA ARG A 207 21.04 -31.97 11.97
C ARG A 207 22.52 -31.91 11.57
N ARG A 208 23.07 -30.72 11.29
CA ARG A 208 24.50 -30.54 10.97
C ARG A 208 25.39 -30.80 12.18
N ARG A 209 25.00 -30.32 13.37
CA ARG A 209 25.72 -30.59 14.64
C ARG A 209 25.70 -32.07 15.00
N ALA A 210 24.56 -32.75 14.86
CA ALA A 210 24.45 -34.18 15.10
C ALA A 210 25.34 -35.02 14.16
N LYS A 211 25.36 -34.69 12.86
CA LYS A 211 26.25 -35.36 11.88
C LYS A 211 27.73 -35.09 12.14
N GLY A 212 28.09 -33.87 12.58
CA GLY A 212 29.46 -33.52 12.94
C GLY A 212 29.96 -34.22 14.20
N ALA A 213 29.08 -34.50 15.17
CA ALA A 213 29.41 -35.27 16.37
C ALA A 213 29.63 -36.77 16.05
N ALA A 214 28.75 -37.38 15.26
CA ALA A 214 28.87 -38.79 14.84
C ALA A 214 30.14 -39.06 14.00
N GLY A 215 30.59 -38.10 13.20
CA GLY A 215 31.84 -38.21 12.44
C GLY A 215 33.11 -38.18 13.29
N LYS A 216 33.07 -37.61 14.50
CA LYS A 216 34.20 -37.60 15.44
C LYS A 216 34.31 -38.88 16.26
N GLU A 217 33.20 -39.52 16.60
CA GLU A 217 33.20 -40.80 17.32
C GLU A 217 33.71 -41.96 16.45
N GLY A 218 33.40 -41.97 15.14
CA GLY A 218 33.89 -42.99 14.21
C GLY A 218 35.40 -42.97 13.95
N ALA A 219 36.08 -41.84 14.15
CA ALA A 219 37.52 -41.69 13.96
C ALA A 219 38.35 -42.09 15.21
N GLY A 220 37.72 -42.27 16.37
CA GLY A 220 38.39 -42.61 17.63
C GLY A 220 38.56 -44.11 17.90
N THR A 221 37.89 -45.00 17.14
CA THR A 221 37.76 -46.43 17.49
C THR A 221 38.57 -47.38 16.58
N THR A 222 39.37 -46.90 15.62
CA THR A 222 40.27 -47.75 14.80
C THR A 222 41.74 -47.73 15.27
N GLY A 223 41.97 -47.60 16.57
CA GLY A 223 43.30 -47.55 17.17
C GLY A 223 43.45 -48.47 18.37
N GLY A 224 43.19 -49.78 18.23
CA GLY A 224 43.48 -50.72 19.31
C GLY A 224 43.29 -52.19 18.96
N SER A 225 44.42 -52.89 18.82
CA SER A 225 44.71 -54.22 19.39
C SER A 225 45.24 -55.25 18.39
N GLY A 226 46.49 -55.67 18.61
CA GLY A 226 47.16 -56.81 17.99
C GLY A 226 48.07 -57.47 19.02
N SER A 227 47.60 -58.61 19.53
CA SER A 227 48.11 -59.54 20.54
C SER A 227 49.63 -59.80 20.64
N GLY A 228 50.09 -60.09 21.86
CA GLY A 228 51.44 -60.55 22.18
C GLY A 228 51.73 -62.05 21.96
N GLY A 229 52.98 -62.43 22.25
CA GLY A 229 53.46 -63.82 22.34
C GLY A 229 54.99 -63.96 22.21
N SER A 230 55.64 -64.47 23.25
CA SER A 230 57.07 -64.63 23.53
C SER A 230 57.98 -65.25 22.46
N ALA A 231 59.27 -64.83 22.43
CA ALA A 231 60.42 -65.74 22.36
C ALA A 231 61.74 -65.07 22.78
N VAL A 232 62.55 -65.83 23.50
CA VAL A 232 63.86 -65.55 24.10
C VAL A 232 64.97 -65.44 23.05
N GLY A 233 66.00 -64.59 23.29
CA GLY A 233 67.23 -64.63 22.49
C GLY A 233 68.28 -63.56 22.81
N GLN A 234 69.22 -63.92 23.69
CA GLN A 234 70.61 -63.44 23.87
C GLN A 234 71.17 -62.30 22.99
N GLY A 235 71.87 -61.36 23.64
CA GLY A 235 73.31 -61.18 23.36
C GLY A 235 73.84 -59.79 22.97
N LYS A 236 74.85 -59.35 23.76
CA LYS A 236 75.94 -58.39 23.48
C LYS A 236 75.59 -56.89 23.42
N LYS A 237 76.06 -56.08 24.39
CA LYS A 237 77.39 -55.42 24.47
C LYS A 237 77.74 -54.62 23.20
N LYS A 238 77.74 -53.28 23.28
CA LYS A 238 78.94 -52.45 23.46
C LYS A 238 78.61 -50.95 23.28
N GLN A 239 79.21 -50.18 24.20
CA GLN A 239 79.70 -48.79 24.10
C GLN A 239 78.71 -47.66 23.82
#